data_AF-A0A9W8T8V5-F1
#
_entry.id   AF-A0A9W8T8V5-F1
#
_cell.length_a   1.000
_cell.length_b   1.000
_cell.length_c   1.000
_cell.angle_alpha   90.00
_cell.angle_beta   90.00
_cell.angle_gamma   90.00
#
_symmetry.space_group_name_H-M   'P 1'
#
loop_
_entity.id
_entity.type
_entity.pdbx_description
1 polymer ?
#
loop_
_entity_poly.entity_id
_entity_poly.type
_entity_poly.pdbx_seq_one_letter_code
_entity_poly.pdbx_strand_id
1 'polypeptide(L)'
;MLATFKDDIYRQGLAEANRLASIDTNQVPILRNALEILACVYINFNTPILVGDKLDVPILKDKRSPIEGRYPIPSVLDFQLDTLCIQHMQKLMKTVSRGLKKIIFSKERQSRWYEVFLTIFVLLVSVEQVYLTQYEYLRGATIANDEVNIFARASPVTSHMVSLWRASAKNLLYHYRCIMKATLPFSPSFKLEDEGYALLDTQAVQYIRTMASLVRERGAVPPFL
;
A
#
# COMPACT_ATOMS: atom_id res chain seq x y z
N MET A 1 7.22 1.51 14.75
CA MET A 1 6.82 0.20 14.19
C MET A 1 5.32 0.22 14.05
N LEU A 2 4.82 0.55 12.86
CA LEU A 2 3.42 0.87 12.61
C LEU A 2 2.53 -0.35 12.94
N ALA A 3 1.51 -0.13 13.76
CA ALA A 3 0.54 -1.15 14.21
C ALA A 3 -0.25 -1.81 13.05
N THR A 4 -0.09 -1.32 11.83
CA THR A 4 -0.78 -1.72 10.59
C THR A 4 -0.49 -3.16 10.17
N PHE A 5 0.70 -3.71 10.48
CA PHE A 5 1.03 -5.11 10.17
C PHE A 5 0.32 -6.14 11.05
N LYS A 6 -0.31 -5.72 12.16
CA LYS A 6 -1.12 -6.60 13.01
C LYS A 6 -2.59 -6.66 12.59
N ASP A 7 -2.98 -5.92 11.56
CA ASP A 7 -4.35 -5.93 11.07
C ASP A 7 -4.59 -7.12 10.14
N ASP A 8 -5.48 -8.03 10.57
CA ASP A 8 -5.90 -9.19 9.77
C ASP A 8 -6.43 -8.83 8.37
N ILE A 9 -7.06 -7.65 8.21
CA ILE A 9 -7.52 -7.14 6.91
C ILE A 9 -6.34 -6.87 5.99
N TYR A 10 -5.26 -6.25 6.50
CA TYR A 10 -4.05 -5.97 5.72
C TYR A 10 -3.38 -7.28 5.32
N ARG A 11 -3.21 -8.18 6.28
CA ARG A 11 -2.55 -9.47 6.04
C ARG A 11 -3.31 -10.30 5.00
N GLN A 12 -4.63 -10.45 5.15
CA GLN A 12 -5.43 -11.23 4.20
C GLN A 12 -5.51 -10.55 2.83
N GLY A 13 -5.72 -9.24 2.79
CA GLY A 13 -5.81 -8.51 1.53
C GLY A 13 -4.51 -8.53 0.72
N LEU A 14 -3.36 -8.38 1.38
CA LEU A 14 -2.05 -8.48 0.71
C LEU A 14 -1.72 -9.93 0.31
N ALA A 15 -2.09 -10.92 1.13
CA ALA A 15 -1.91 -12.33 0.77
C ALA A 15 -2.71 -12.67 -0.50
N GLU A 16 -3.96 -12.21 -0.57
CA GLU A 16 -4.81 -12.42 -1.73
C GLU A 16 -4.32 -11.68 -2.97
N ALA A 17 -3.87 -10.43 -2.82
CA ALA A 17 -3.27 -9.67 -3.91
C ALA A 17 -2.06 -10.41 -4.51
N ASN A 18 -1.17 -10.93 -3.65
CA ASN A 18 -0.01 -11.70 -4.10
C ASN A 18 -0.42 -13.02 -4.77
N ARG A 19 -1.40 -13.72 -4.21
CA ARG A 19 -1.94 -14.97 -4.76
C ARG A 19 -2.47 -14.75 -6.17
N LEU A 20 -3.37 -13.78 -6.36
CA LEU A 20 -3.94 -13.48 -7.67
C LEU A 20 -2.87 -13.06 -8.68
N ALA A 21 -1.89 -12.24 -8.25
CA ALA A 21 -0.78 -11.83 -9.11
C ALA A 21 0.16 -13.00 -9.49
N SER A 22 0.15 -14.11 -8.75
CA SER A 22 1.01 -15.27 -8.99
C SER A 22 0.39 -16.31 -9.92
N ILE A 23 -0.93 -16.31 -10.13
CA ILE A 23 -1.64 -17.34 -10.92
C ILE A 23 -1.44 -17.15 -12.42
N ASP A 24 -1.65 -15.93 -12.92
CA ASP A 24 -1.39 -15.58 -14.32
C ASP A 24 -0.83 -14.17 -14.42
N THR A 25 0.47 -14.09 -14.66
CA THR A 25 1.23 -12.83 -14.70
C THR A 25 0.73 -11.88 -15.80
N ASN A 26 0.10 -12.40 -16.86
CA ASN A 26 -0.41 -11.61 -17.98
C ASN A 26 -1.85 -11.15 -17.79
N GLN A 27 -2.61 -11.78 -16.88
CA GLN A 27 -4.04 -11.50 -16.71
C GLN A 27 -4.28 -10.27 -15.82
N VAL A 28 -3.44 -10.05 -14.80
CA VAL A 28 -3.59 -8.95 -13.82
C VAL A 28 -2.37 -8.00 -13.75
N PRO A 29 -1.92 -7.43 -14.89
CA PRO A 29 -0.68 -6.66 -14.94
C PRO A 29 -0.73 -5.38 -14.10
N ILE A 30 -1.92 -4.83 -13.86
CA ILE A 30 -2.09 -3.59 -13.10
C ILE A 30 -1.91 -3.86 -11.59
N LEU A 31 -2.44 -4.98 -11.09
CA LEU A 31 -2.25 -5.42 -9.72
C LEU A 31 -0.77 -5.69 -9.43
N ARG A 32 -0.08 -6.37 -10.34
CA ARG A 32 1.36 -6.65 -10.19
C ARG A 32 2.19 -5.37 -10.07
N ASN A 33 1.92 -4.41 -10.95
CA ASN A 33 2.59 -3.11 -10.88
C ASN A 33 2.26 -2.36 -9.58
N ALA A 34 1.06 -2.50 -9.02
CA ALA A 34 0.73 -1.94 -7.72
C ALA A 34 1.48 -2.62 -6.56
N LEU A 35 1.66 -3.94 -6.61
CA LEU A 35 2.49 -4.68 -5.64
C LEU A 35 3.98 -4.27 -5.74
N GLU A 36 4.49 -4.06 -6.95
CA GLU A 36 5.86 -3.53 -7.14
C GLU A 36 6.00 -2.12 -6.56
N ILE A 37 4.99 -1.25 -6.72
CA ILE A 37 4.96 0.07 -6.04
C ILE A 37 5.04 -0.11 -4.52
N LEU A 38 4.24 -1.03 -3.95
CA LEU A 38 4.26 -1.29 -2.51
C LEU A 38 5.64 -1.82 -2.05
N ALA A 39 6.28 -2.67 -2.84
CA ALA A 39 7.64 -3.14 -2.56
C ALA A 39 8.65 -1.98 -2.54
N CYS A 40 8.60 -1.08 -3.53
CA CYS A 40 9.44 0.12 -3.55
C CYS A 40 9.20 1.01 -2.32
N VAL A 41 7.93 1.18 -1.90
CA VAL A 41 7.59 1.90 -0.67
C VAL A 41 8.26 1.24 0.54
N TYR A 42 8.16 -0.08 0.70
CA TYR A 42 8.81 -0.74 1.83
C TYR A 42 10.33 -0.61 1.83
N ILE A 43 10.97 -0.61 0.66
CA ILE A 43 12.42 -0.42 0.55
C ILE A 43 12.82 0.99 1.02
N ASN A 44 12.11 2.04 0.58
CA ASN A 44 12.47 3.43 0.91
C ASN A 44 12.19 3.82 2.37
N PHE A 45 11.25 3.14 3.05
CA PHE A 45 10.80 3.55 4.39
C PHE A 45 11.24 2.63 5.52
N ASN A 46 11.79 1.45 5.20
CA ASN A 46 12.43 0.59 6.21
C ASN A 46 13.93 0.84 6.19
N THR A 47 14.56 0.93 7.36
CA THR A 47 16.02 1.02 7.45
C THR A 47 16.64 -0.31 7.00
N PRO A 48 17.29 -0.35 5.81
CA PRO A 48 17.80 -1.61 5.30
C PRO A 48 19.09 -2.00 6.03
N ILE A 49 19.31 -3.31 6.13
CA ILE A 49 20.47 -3.90 6.78
C ILE A 49 21.15 -4.87 5.82
N LEU A 50 22.47 -5.00 5.94
CA LEU A 50 23.20 -6.04 5.23
C LEU A 50 22.95 -7.40 5.89
N VAL A 51 22.60 -8.39 5.07
CA VAL A 51 22.44 -9.78 5.46
C VAL A 51 23.32 -10.62 4.53
N GLY A 52 24.21 -11.44 5.10
CA GLY A 52 25.18 -12.21 4.32
C GLY A 52 26.54 -11.49 4.22
N ASP A 53 26.92 -11.06 3.02
CA ASP A 53 28.15 -10.29 2.81
C ASP A 53 28.02 -8.91 3.46
N LYS A 54 29.03 -8.56 4.26
CA LYS A 54 29.03 -7.40 5.15
C LYS A 54 29.77 -6.20 4.57
N LEU A 55 30.42 -6.36 3.40
CA LEU A 55 31.13 -5.28 2.70
C LEU A 55 32.14 -4.54 3.61
N ASP A 56 32.79 -5.27 4.53
CA ASP A 56 33.67 -4.75 5.58
C ASP A 56 33.06 -3.66 6.49
N VAL A 57 31.74 -3.55 6.52
CA VAL A 57 31.02 -2.61 7.37
C VAL A 57 31.00 -3.15 8.81
N PRO A 58 31.36 -2.35 9.82
CA PRO A 58 31.27 -2.77 11.21
C PRO A 58 29.82 -2.80 11.71
N ILE A 59 29.58 -3.61 12.75
CA ILE A 59 28.31 -3.62 13.47
C ILE A 59 28.07 -2.24 14.11
N LEU A 60 26.85 -1.72 14.01
CA LEU A 60 26.46 -0.49 14.67
C LEU A 60 26.33 -0.70 16.19
N LYS A 61 27.10 0.07 16.98
CA LYS A 61 27.13 0.00 18.46
C LYS A 61 26.29 1.07 19.15
N ASP A 62 25.66 1.96 18.39
CA ASP A 62 24.84 3.02 18.96
C ASP A 62 23.52 2.47 19.50
N LYS A 63 23.36 2.51 20.82
CA LYS A 63 22.16 2.06 21.55
C LYS A 63 20.91 2.87 21.26
N ARG A 64 21.05 4.06 20.70
CA ARG A 64 19.92 4.92 20.30
C ARG A 64 19.37 4.55 18.93
N SER A 65 20.11 3.74 18.16
CA SER A 65 19.73 3.35 16.81
C SER A 65 18.77 2.15 16.81
N PRO A 66 17.72 2.17 15.96
CA PRO A 66 16.82 1.04 15.80
C PRO A 66 17.51 -0.21 15.18
N ILE A 67 18.73 -0.05 14.66
CA ILE A 67 19.52 -1.12 14.06
C ILE A 67 20.79 -1.45 14.86
N GLU A 68 20.82 -1.14 16.16
CA GLU A 68 21.88 -1.58 17.07
C GLU A 68 22.15 -3.10 16.91
N GLY A 69 23.42 -3.48 16.87
CA GLY A 69 23.82 -4.88 16.75
C GLY A 69 23.70 -5.45 15.33
N ARG A 70 23.36 -4.62 14.33
CA ARG A 70 23.24 -5.02 12.92
C ARG A 70 24.27 -4.32 12.04
N TYR A 71 24.39 -4.81 10.80
CA TYR A 71 25.24 -4.25 9.76
C TYR A 71 24.44 -3.23 8.94
N PRO A 72 24.71 -1.91 9.05
CA PRO A 72 24.03 -0.92 8.24
C PRO A 72 24.42 -1.04 6.77
N ILE A 73 23.52 -0.69 5.86
CA ILE A 73 23.89 -0.45 4.47
C ILE A 73 24.76 0.83 4.39
N PRO A 74 25.84 0.85 3.56
CA PRO A 74 26.58 2.07 3.28
C PRO A 74 25.68 3.19 2.74
N SER A 75 25.80 4.42 3.25
CA SER A 75 24.92 5.53 2.91
C SER A 75 24.79 5.82 1.41
N VAL A 76 25.87 5.64 0.65
CA VAL A 76 25.86 5.81 -0.82
C VAL A 76 25.01 4.74 -1.49
N LEU A 77 25.10 3.49 -1.03
CA LEU A 77 24.31 2.39 -1.57
C LEU A 77 22.84 2.56 -1.22
N ASP A 78 22.54 2.98 0.01
CA ASP A 78 21.18 3.32 0.47
C ASP A 78 20.53 4.36 -0.44
N PHE A 79 21.22 5.49 -0.65
CA PHE A 79 20.77 6.57 -1.53
C PHE A 79 20.54 6.12 -2.99
N GLN A 80 21.38 5.22 -3.50
CA GLN A 80 21.23 4.66 -4.84
C GLN A 80 19.99 3.77 -4.95
N LEU A 81 19.75 2.92 -3.94
CA LEU A 81 18.56 2.06 -3.89
C LEU A 81 17.28 2.89 -3.83
N ASP A 82 17.25 3.93 -3.00
CA ASP A 82 16.12 4.86 -2.91
C ASP A 82 15.86 5.54 -4.25
N THR A 83 16.91 6.09 -4.87
CA THR A 83 16.80 6.78 -6.16
C THR A 83 16.23 5.86 -7.24
N LEU A 84 16.74 4.62 -7.33
CA LEU A 84 16.25 3.63 -8.28
C LEU A 84 14.79 3.26 -8.02
N CYS A 85 14.43 3.03 -6.76
CA CYS A 85 13.07 2.68 -6.37
C CYS A 85 12.08 3.83 -6.67
N ILE A 86 12.45 5.08 -6.39
CA ILE A 86 11.62 6.26 -6.68
C ILE A 86 11.39 6.39 -8.19
N GLN A 87 12.44 6.25 -9.00
CA GLN A 87 12.33 6.33 -10.46
C GLN A 87 11.46 5.21 -11.03
N HIS A 88 11.62 3.98 -10.52
CA HIS A 88 10.80 2.83 -10.93
C HIS A 88 9.34 3.03 -10.53
N MET A 89 9.10 3.42 -9.27
CA MET A 89 7.76 3.70 -8.75
C MET A 89 7.04 4.78 -9.56
N GLN A 90 7.71 5.88 -9.94
CA GLN A 90 7.10 6.92 -10.78
C GLN A 90 6.66 6.40 -12.17
N LYS A 91 7.42 5.48 -12.77
CA LYS A 91 7.04 4.83 -14.04
C LYS A 91 5.84 3.92 -13.83
N LEU A 92 5.87 3.07 -12.79
CA LEU A 92 4.77 2.18 -12.45
C LEU A 92 3.49 2.93 -12.13
N MET A 93 3.55 4.03 -11.38
CA MET A 93 2.37 4.86 -11.05
C MET A 93 1.67 5.38 -12.32
N LYS A 94 2.43 5.79 -13.34
CA LYS A 94 1.85 6.20 -14.64
C LYS A 94 1.17 5.02 -15.33
N THR A 95 1.81 3.85 -15.34
CA THR A 95 1.25 2.63 -15.93
C THR A 95 -0.02 2.17 -15.22
N VAL A 96 0.01 2.10 -13.89
CA VAL A 96 -1.13 1.71 -13.06
C VAL A 96 -2.28 2.70 -13.21
N SER A 97 -2.01 4.01 -13.18
CA SER A 97 -3.06 5.02 -13.36
C SER A 97 -3.76 4.92 -14.72
N ARG A 98 -2.99 4.72 -15.80
CA ARG A 98 -3.54 4.53 -17.15
C ARG A 98 -4.32 3.23 -17.25
N GLY A 99 -3.78 2.13 -16.72
CA GLY A 99 -4.42 0.81 -16.74
C GLY A 99 -5.71 0.78 -15.95
N LEU A 100 -5.71 1.31 -14.73
CA LEU A 100 -6.93 1.48 -13.93
C LEU A 100 -7.96 2.29 -14.69
N LYS A 101 -7.63 3.50 -15.15
CA LYS A 101 -8.58 4.32 -15.94
C LYS A 101 -9.18 3.54 -17.12
N LYS A 102 -8.34 2.82 -17.88
CA LYS A 102 -8.80 2.00 -19.00
C LYS A 102 -9.83 0.95 -18.55
N ILE A 103 -9.56 0.19 -17.49
CA ILE A 103 -10.47 -0.86 -17.00
C ILE A 103 -11.75 -0.23 -16.45
N ILE A 104 -11.63 0.79 -15.59
CA ILE A 104 -12.74 1.47 -14.90
C ILE A 104 -13.77 2.02 -15.90
N PHE A 105 -13.30 2.65 -16.97
CA PHE A 105 -14.17 3.26 -17.99
C PHE A 105 -14.51 2.31 -19.15
N SER A 106 -14.08 1.05 -19.10
CA SER A 106 -14.41 0.04 -20.11
C SER A 106 -15.76 -0.65 -19.83
N LYS A 107 -16.25 -1.38 -20.84
CA LYS A 107 -17.38 -2.32 -20.69
C LYS A 107 -17.00 -3.55 -19.86
N GLU A 108 -15.71 -3.88 -19.78
CA GLU A 108 -15.14 -5.00 -19.01
C GLU A 108 -14.99 -4.70 -17.51
N ARG A 109 -15.39 -3.51 -17.05
CA ARG A 109 -15.22 -3.12 -15.63
C ARG A 109 -15.89 -4.11 -14.67
N GLN A 110 -17.00 -4.71 -15.07
CA GLN A 110 -17.68 -5.72 -14.26
C GLN A 110 -16.85 -6.99 -14.24
N SER A 111 -16.46 -7.55 -15.41
CA SER A 111 -15.64 -8.77 -15.51
C SER A 111 -14.30 -8.72 -14.75
N ARG A 112 -13.78 -7.51 -14.50
CA ARG A 112 -12.47 -7.26 -13.86
C ARG A 112 -12.56 -6.56 -12.51
N TRP A 113 -13.74 -6.52 -11.89
CA TRP A 113 -13.93 -5.79 -10.62
C TRP A 113 -12.95 -6.26 -9.54
N TYR A 114 -12.63 -7.56 -9.52
CA TYR A 114 -11.77 -8.17 -8.50
C TYR A 114 -10.31 -7.72 -8.58
N GLU A 115 -9.76 -7.65 -9.79
CA GLU A 115 -8.44 -7.09 -10.03
C GLU A 115 -8.39 -5.61 -9.62
N VAL A 116 -9.42 -4.84 -9.98
CA VAL A 116 -9.49 -3.42 -9.64
C VAL A 116 -9.59 -3.21 -8.13
N PHE A 117 -10.40 -4.04 -7.46
CA PHE A 117 -10.54 -4.06 -6.01
C PHE A 117 -9.17 -4.25 -5.32
N LEU A 118 -8.46 -5.32 -5.64
CA LEU A 118 -7.16 -5.62 -5.03
C LEU A 118 -6.11 -4.57 -5.40
N THR A 119 -6.14 -4.05 -6.63
CA THR A 119 -5.22 -2.99 -7.05
C THR A 119 -5.42 -1.74 -6.21
N ILE A 120 -6.67 -1.28 -6.06
CA ILE A 120 -6.97 -0.09 -5.24
C ILE A 120 -6.61 -0.35 -3.77
N PHE A 121 -6.89 -1.54 -3.25
CA PHE A 121 -6.49 -1.92 -1.90
C PHE A 121 -4.98 -1.79 -1.70
N VAL A 122 -4.17 -2.40 -2.56
CA VAL A 122 -2.70 -2.33 -2.49
C VAL A 122 -2.21 -0.87 -2.57
N LEU A 123 -2.78 -0.06 -3.46
CA LEU A 123 -2.43 1.36 -3.57
C LEU A 123 -2.79 2.15 -2.31
N LEU A 124 -3.91 1.86 -1.66
CA LEU A 124 -4.29 2.48 -0.39
C LEU A 124 -3.32 2.11 0.73
N VAL A 125 -2.91 0.84 0.81
CA VAL A 125 -1.86 0.39 1.75
C VAL A 125 -0.55 1.16 1.49
N SER A 126 -0.13 1.28 0.23
CA SER A 126 1.06 2.06 -0.14
C SER A 126 0.96 3.52 0.29
N VAL A 127 -0.19 4.17 0.02
CA VAL A 127 -0.42 5.58 0.38
C VAL A 127 -0.44 5.79 1.88
N GLU A 128 -1.03 4.86 2.63
CA GLU A 128 -1.04 4.92 4.09
C GLU A 128 0.38 4.79 4.66
N GLN A 129 1.18 3.86 4.15
CA GLN A 129 2.55 3.64 4.63
C GLN A 129 3.41 4.91 4.45
N VAL A 130 3.37 5.55 3.28
CA VAL A 130 4.11 6.80 3.05
C VAL A 130 3.57 7.94 3.90
N TYR A 131 2.25 8.01 4.07
CA TYR A 131 1.60 9.03 4.88
C TYR A 131 1.99 8.92 6.35
N LEU A 132 1.89 7.72 6.93
CA LEU A 132 2.19 7.48 8.34
C LEU A 132 3.67 7.72 8.64
N THR A 133 4.57 7.25 7.77
CA THR A 133 6.01 7.44 7.97
C THR A 133 6.38 8.92 7.93
N GLN A 134 5.84 9.67 6.96
CA GLN A 134 6.08 11.11 6.88
C GLN A 134 5.45 11.88 8.04
N TYR A 135 4.29 11.44 8.51
CA TYR A 135 3.61 12.02 9.67
C TYR A 135 4.41 11.77 10.96
N GLU A 136 4.95 10.57 11.16
CA GLU A 136 5.84 10.25 12.27
C GLU A 136 7.12 11.07 12.24
N TYR A 137 7.72 11.25 11.06
CA TYR A 137 8.87 12.14 10.88
C TYR A 137 8.56 13.58 11.31
N LEU A 138 7.41 14.12 10.88
CA LEU A 138 6.96 15.45 11.28
C LEU A 138 6.72 15.56 12.80
N ARG A 139 6.09 14.55 13.40
CA ARG A 139 5.84 14.49 14.84
C ARG A 139 7.14 14.38 15.65
N GLY A 140 8.12 13.63 15.17
CA GLY A 140 9.43 13.51 15.82
C GLY A 140 10.23 14.81 15.79
N ALA A 141 10.25 15.49 14.64
CA ALA A 141 10.92 16.79 14.48
C ALA A 141 10.35 17.90 15.40
N THR A 142 9.06 17.76 15.74
CA THR A 142 8.33 18.64 16.65
C THR A 142 8.76 18.49 18.10
N ILE A 143 8.88 17.24 18.58
CA ILE A 143 9.11 16.94 20.01
C ILE A 143 10.57 17.22 20.40
N ALA A 144 11.50 17.18 19.45
CA ALA A 144 12.93 17.33 19.71
C ALA A 144 13.40 18.78 19.90
N ASN A 145 12.58 19.80 19.60
CA ASN A 145 13.02 21.21 19.66
C ASN A 145 11.95 22.11 20.31
N ASP A 146 12.03 22.26 21.63
CA ASP A 146 11.18 23.18 22.41
C ASP A 146 11.58 24.67 22.25
N GLU A 147 12.64 25.00 21.49
CA GLU A 147 13.10 26.39 21.31
C GLU A 147 13.05 26.92 19.88
N VAL A 148 12.82 26.06 18.87
CA VAL A 148 12.67 26.51 17.48
C VAL A 148 11.52 25.76 16.86
N ASN A 149 10.46 26.51 16.56
CA ASN A 149 9.21 26.05 15.97
C ASN A 149 9.44 25.52 14.54
N ILE A 150 10.03 24.32 14.42
CA ILE A 150 10.28 23.64 13.14
C ILE A 150 8.95 23.18 12.52
N PHE A 151 7.83 23.17 13.25
CA PHE A 151 6.50 23.05 12.64
C PHE A 151 6.22 24.17 11.62
N ALA A 152 6.68 25.40 11.88
CA ALA A 152 6.60 26.49 10.91
C ALA A 152 7.51 26.25 9.68
N ARG A 153 8.43 25.28 9.77
CA ARG A 153 9.33 24.81 8.70
C ARG A 153 9.19 23.31 8.42
N ALA A 154 8.03 22.70 8.67
CA ALA A 154 7.69 21.49 7.93
C ALA A 154 7.84 21.89 6.47
N SER A 155 8.86 21.33 5.79
CA SER A 155 9.23 21.78 4.45
C SER A 155 7.93 21.93 3.66
N PRO A 156 7.64 23.08 3.02
CA PRO A 156 6.42 23.25 2.24
C PRO A 156 6.17 22.05 1.31
N VAL A 157 7.26 21.41 0.86
CA VAL A 157 7.29 20.12 0.16
C VAL A 157 6.62 18.99 0.96
N THR A 158 7.01 18.74 2.21
CA THR A 158 6.44 17.69 3.05
C THR A 158 4.94 17.90 3.29
N SER A 159 4.53 19.11 3.68
CA SER A 159 3.11 19.42 3.90
C SER A 159 2.30 19.26 2.60
N HIS A 160 2.88 19.67 1.48
CA HIS A 160 2.30 19.47 0.16
C HIS A 160 2.17 17.98 -0.20
N MET A 161 3.20 17.17 0.03
CA MET A 161 3.16 15.72 -0.22
C MET A 161 2.07 15.01 0.61
N VAL A 162 1.99 15.31 1.91
CA VAL A 162 0.94 14.77 2.80
C VAL A 162 -0.46 15.12 2.28
N SER A 163 -0.65 16.36 1.81
CA SER A 163 -1.91 16.78 1.18
C SER A 163 -2.21 16.01 -0.11
N LEU A 164 -1.22 15.84 -0.99
CA LEU A 164 -1.36 15.08 -2.23
C LEU A 164 -1.70 13.60 -1.97
N TRP A 165 -1.07 12.96 -0.99
CA TRP A 165 -1.36 11.58 -0.62
C TRP A 165 -2.77 11.42 -0.06
N ARG A 166 -3.21 12.35 0.81
CA ARG A 166 -4.59 12.37 1.30
C ARG A 166 -5.59 12.56 0.16
N ALA A 167 -5.32 13.46 -0.78
CA ALA A 167 -6.17 13.65 -1.97
C ALA A 167 -6.20 12.41 -2.87
N SER A 168 -5.05 11.74 -3.03
CA SER A 168 -4.92 10.52 -3.82
C SER A 168 -5.71 9.37 -3.21
N ALA A 169 -5.64 9.17 -1.88
CA ALA A 169 -6.43 8.18 -1.17
C ALA A 169 -7.94 8.41 -1.36
N LYS A 170 -8.40 9.66 -1.22
CA LYS A 170 -9.80 10.02 -1.47
C LYS A 170 -10.22 9.67 -2.90
N ASN A 171 -9.40 10.00 -3.90
CA ASN A 171 -9.69 9.71 -5.29
C ASN A 171 -9.79 8.20 -5.58
N LEU A 172 -8.86 7.41 -5.03
CA LEU A 172 -8.91 5.94 -5.09
C LEU A 172 -10.20 5.39 -4.49
N LEU A 173 -10.63 5.91 -3.33
CA LEU A 173 -11.89 5.51 -2.68
C LEU A 173 -13.14 5.90 -3.49
N TYR A 174 -13.13 7.05 -4.17
CA TYR A 174 -14.23 7.42 -5.07
C TYR A 174 -14.35 6.43 -6.23
N HIS A 175 -13.24 6.11 -6.90
CA HIS A 175 -13.25 5.13 -7.98
C HIS A 175 -13.67 3.74 -7.49
N TYR A 176 -13.15 3.30 -6.35
CA TYR A 176 -13.59 2.08 -5.68
C TYR A 176 -15.11 2.04 -5.54
N ARG A 177 -15.72 3.08 -4.97
CA ARG A 177 -17.18 3.14 -4.75
C ARG A 177 -17.97 3.05 -6.06
N CYS A 178 -17.54 3.75 -7.10
CA CYS A 178 -18.21 3.75 -8.39
C CYS A 178 -18.23 2.36 -9.05
N ILE A 179 -17.17 1.56 -8.87
CA ILE A 179 -17.01 0.27 -9.54
C ILE A 179 -17.63 -0.84 -8.71
N MET A 180 -17.35 -0.83 -7.40
CA MET A 180 -17.76 -1.87 -6.46
C MET A 180 -19.19 -1.69 -5.95
N LYS A 181 -19.91 -0.66 -6.45
CA LYS A 181 -21.17 -0.17 -5.86
C LYS A 181 -21.03 -0.07 -4.34
N ALA A 182 -19.95 0.57 -3.91
CA ALA A 182 -19.43 0.61 -2.53
C ALA A 182 -19.01 -0.76 -1.96
N THR A 183 -19.90 -1.46 -1.26
CA THR A 183 -19.57 -2.67 -0.49
C THR A 183 -20.22 -3.91 -1.08
N LEU A 184 -20.75 -3.84 -2.31
CA LEU A 184 -21.62 -4.89 -2.83
C LEU A 184 -20.99 -6.28 -2.70
N PRO A 185 -19.70 -6.53 -2.99
CA PRO A 185 -19.08 -7.87 -2.84
C PRO A 185 -18.90 -8.36 -1.41
N PHE A 186 -18.97 -7.47 -0.42
CA PHE A 186 -18.83 -7.78 1.01
C PHE A 186 -20.16 -7.59 1.78
N SER A 187 -21.23 -7.27 1.06
CA SER A 187 -22.57 -7.12 1.61
C SER A 187 -23.21 -8.49 1.88
N PRO A 188 -24.05 -8.63 2.92
CA PRO A 188 -24.88 -9.83 3.11
C PRO A 188 -25.77 -10.16 1.90
N SER A 189 -26.10 -9.17 1.08
CA SER A 189 -26.88 -9.32 -0.14
C SER A 189 -26.07 -9.79 -1.35
N PHE A 190 -24.75 -9.93 -1.23
CA PHE A 190 -23.92 -10.41 -2.34
C PHE A 190 -24.11 -11.90 -2.56
N LYS A 191 -24.65 -12.24 -3.73
CA LYS A 191 -24.73 -13.64 -4.18
C LYS A 191 -23.67 -13.87 -5.25
N LEU A 192 -22.68 -14.68 -4.91
CA LEU A 192 -21.60 -15.09 -5.82
C LEU A 192 -22.13 -15.86 -7.05
N GLU A 193 -23.30 -16.50 -6.93
CA GLU A 193 -23.93 -17.32 -7.97
C GLU A 193 -24.62 -16.49 -9.06
N ASP A 194 -25.02 -15.24 -8.76
CA ASP A 194 -25.78 -14.39 -9.68
C ASP A 194 -24.90 -13.57 -10.63
N GLU A 195 -23.60 -13.47 -10.34
CA GLU A 195 -22.68 -12.62 -11.09
C GLU A 195 -21.53 -13.44 -11.68
N GLY A 196 -21.76 -14.05 -12.85
CA GLY A 196 -20.73 -14.59 -13.76
C GLY A 196 -19.75 -13.54 -14.30
N TYR A 197 -19.52 -12.48 -13.52
CA TYR A 197 -18.83 -11.24 -13.85
C TYR A 197 -17.48 -11.11 -13.14
N ALA A 198 -16.93 -12.16 -12.56
CA ALA A 198 -15.49 -12.28 -12.36
C ALA A 198 -15.19 -13.76 -12.34
N LEU A 199 -14.13 -14.19 -13.03
CA LEU A 199 -13.64 -15.56 -12.97
C LEU A 199 -13.02 -15.82 -11.58
N LEU A 200 -13.86 -15.80 -10.54
CA LEU A 200 -13.46 -16.02 -9.15
C LEU A 200 -13.24 -17.51 -8.95
N ASP A 201 -12.01 -17.88 -8.63
CA ASP A 201 -11.70 -19.23 -8.19
C ASP A 201 -12.18 -19.45 -6.74
N THR A 202 -12.16 -20.72 -6.31
CA THR A 202 -12.62 -21.11 -4.96
C THR A 202 -11.91 -20.34 -3.84
N GLN A 203 -10.63 -19.98 -4.04
CA GLN A 203 -9.84 -19.24 -3.08
C GLN A 203 -10.25 -17.77 -2.99
N ALA A 204 -10.49 -17.10 -4.13
CA ALA A 204 -11.01 -15.73 -4.18
C ALA A 204 -12.38 -15.64 -3.49
N VAL A 205 -13.25 -16.64 -3.71
CA VAL A 205 -14.55 -16.74 -3.03
C VAL A 205 -14.38 -16.87 -1.52
N GLN A 206 -13.47 -17.73 -1.08
CA GLN A 206 -13.19 -17.91 0.34
C GLN A 206 -12.64 -16.62 0.98
N TYR A 207 -11.72 -15.94 0.32
CA TYR A 207 -11.20 -14.64 0.75
C TYR A 207 -12.33 -13.62 0.94
N ILE A 208 -13.22 -13.47 -0.03
CA ILE A 208 -14.35 -12.53 0.04
C ILE A 208 -15.23 -12.83 1.27
N ARG A 209 -15.54 -14.11 1.50
CA ARG A 209 -16.35 -14.54 2.66
C ARG A 209 -15.66 -14.26 3.98
N THR A 210 -14.37 -14.54 4.10
CA THR A 210 -13.59 -14.27 5.31
C THR A 210 -13.51 -12.77 5.58
N MET A 211 -13.23 -11.96 4.56
CA MET A 211 -13.21 -10.50 4.65
C MET A 211 -14.57 -9.93 5.06
N ALA A 212 -15.67 -10.44 4.51
CA ALA A 212 -17.01 -10.02 4.91
C ALA A 212 -17.31 -10.32 6.39
N SER A 213 -16.79 -11.44 6.92
CA SER A 213 -16.90 -11.74 8.37
C SER A 213 -16.10 -10.75 9.21
N LEU A 214 -14.83 -10.52 8.85
CA LEU A 214 -13.95 -9.59 9.57
C LEU A 214 -14.53 -8.17 9.63
N VAL A 215 -15.10 -7.69 8.52
CA VAL A 215 -15.74 -6.36 8.48
C VAL A 215 -16.96 -6.30 9.40
N ARG A 216 -17.80 -7.35 9.43
CA ARG A 216 -18.95 -7.42 10.35
C ARG A 216 -18.53 -7.46 11.81
N GLU A 217 -17.54 -8.29 12.15
CA GLU A 217 -17.05 -8.49 13.52
C GLU A 217 -16.47 -7.21 14.13
N ARG A 218 -15.83 -6.36 13.31
CA ARG A 218 -15.26 -5.10 13.78
C ARG A 218 -16.30 -4.03 14.12
N GLY A 219 -17.60 -4.31 13.99
CA GLY A 219 -18.65 -3.30 14.14
C GLY A 219 -18.48 -2.13 13.17
N ALA A 220 -17.65 -2.33 12.14
CA ALA A 220 -17.51 -1.39 11.07
C ALA A 220 -18.83 -1.46 10.30
N VAL A 221 -19.76 -0.58 10.68
CA VAL A 221 -20.39 0.25 9.64
C VAL A 221 -19.22 0.62 8.74
N PRO A 222 -19.19 0.20 7.46
CA PRO A 222 -18.11 0.59 6.56
C PRO A 222 -17.85 2.07 6.85
N PRO A 223 -16.61 2.53 7.11
CA PRO A 223 -16.33 3.91 7.57
C PRO A 223 -16.69 5.01 6.53
N PHE A 224 -17.54 4.63 5.58
CA PHE A 224 -17.76 5.14 4.26
C PHE A 224 -19.22 4.95 3.81
N LEU A 225 -20.14 4.50 4.71
CA LEU A 225 -21.58 4.79 4.58
C LEU A 225 -21.82 6.29 4.81
#